data_AF-A0A353N2U9-F1
#
_entry.id   AF-A0A353N2U9-F1
#
_cell.length_a   1.000
_cell.length_b   1.000
_cell.length_c   1.000
_cell.angle_alpha   90.00
_cell.angle_beta   90.00
_cell.angle_gamma   90.00
#
_symmetry.space_group_name_H-M   'P 1'
#
loop_
_entity.id
_entity.type
_entity.pdbx_description
1 polymer ?
#
loop_
_entity_poly.entity_id
_entity_poly.type
_entity_poly.pdbx_seq_one_letter_code
_entity_poly.pdbx_strand_id
1 'polypeptide(L)'
;EGHAAFLALELIREMGYENYDRVREEGIFTTHTPVSAGHDHFSWDLINRVMDGSMAARLRRMMPTEDVSMTEIALRYSRYINGVSEKHAQVSRTMYGREDVDCITNGIHTLTWVSPEMAEVFTKYIPGWDNAPERLVKAVQIPVEDIRSAHSPAKKRLLDYVEERTGKRLDPGRLTIGFARRVAQYKRVDLVLRDTARLVKAAAGKVQFIFSGKAHPNDNPAREILRKLLCEAQNMVGTDIPVVFIEDYDMDKAALLVQGVDLWLNNPVRPREASGTSGMKCALNGIPNFSVLDGWWIEGCVEGVTGWSIGPAPKESINDQYDDSVDLDDLLEKLEKVIIPTFYERPREWGEVMRGAIALNASYFNTHRVVREYCEKAYGIQMRGL
;
A
#
# COMPACT_ATOMS: atom_id res chain seq x y z
N GLU A 1 12.05 2.90 10.51
CA GLU A 1 13.11 2.91 9.48
C GLU A 1 14.42 3.45 10.05
N GLY A 2 15.53 3.26 9.31
CA GLY A 2 16.89 3.55 9.77
C GLY A 2 17.18 5.04 10.02
N HIS A 3 16.40 5.97 9.49
CA HIS A 3 16.63 7.41 9.63
C HIS A 3 16.86 7.88 11.08
N ALA A 4 16.21 7.25 12.06
CA ALA A 4 16.31 7.59 13.48
C ALA A 4 17.36 6.78 14.26
N ALA A 5 18.21 5.97 13.59
CA ALA A 5 19.10 5.03 14.28
C ALA A 5 20.15 5.71 15.16
N PHE A 6 20.49 6.97 14.89
CA PHE A 6 21.36 7.76 15.78
C PHE A 6 20.74 8.10 17.14
N LEU A 7 19.45 7.81 17.36
CA LEU A 7 18.86 7.81 18.71
C LEU A 7 19.67 6.92 19.68
N ALA A 8 20.23 5.81 19.20
CA ALA A 8 21.09 4.96 20.01
C ALA A 8 22.35 5.68 20.52
N LEU A 9 22.96 6.55 19.71
CA LEU A 9 24.11 7.37 20.14
C LEU A 9 23.72 8.39 21.20
N GLU A 10 22.53 8.99 21.02
CA GLU A 10 22.02 10.02 21.90
C GLU A 10 21.64 9.45 23.27
N LEU A 11 21.00 8.27 23.32
CA LEU A 11 20.72 7.56 24.56
C LEU A 11 22.01 7.26 25.36
N ILE A 12 23.09 6.87 24.69
CA ILE A 12 24.40 6.67 25.35
C ILE A 12 24.94 7.99 25.90
N ARG A 13 24.78 9.09 25.15
CA ARG A 13 25.21 10.42 25.58
C ARG A 13 24.44 10.85 26.84
N GLU A 14 23.12 10.67 26.87
CA GLU A 14 22.28 11.03 28.01
C GLU A 14 22.55 10.17 29.25
N MET A 15 22.84 8.88 29.08
CA MET A 15 23.21 8.01 30.20
C MET A 15 24.56 8.40 30.85
N GLY A 16 25.45 9.07 30.11
CA GLY A 16 26.77 9.48 30.60
C GLY A 16 27.81 8.35 30.67
N TYR A 17 27.45 7.11 30.30
CA TYR A 17 28.34 5.95 30.21
C TYR A 17 27.88 5.00 29.11
N GLU A 18 28.79 4.13 28.64
CA GLU A 18 28.48 3.17 27.58
C GLU A 18 27.85 1.90 28.15
N ASN A 19 26.54 1.73 27.91
CA ASN A 19 25.82 0.49 28.19
C ASN A 19 24.87 0.19 27.03
N TYR A 20 25.33 -0.67 26.12
CA TYR A 20 24.61 -1.00 24.89
C TYR A 20 23.36 -1.86 25.13
N ASP A 21 23.35 -2.69 26.18
CA ASP A 21 22.19 -3.51 26.51
C ASP A 21 21.03 -2.63 26.97
N ARG A 22 21.32 -1.61 27.79
CA ARG A 22 20.32 -0.64 28.20
C ARG A 22 19.80 0.22 27.05
N VAL A 23 20.64 0.58 26.07
CA VAL A 23 20.16 1.23 24.82
C VAL A 23 19.20 0.31 24.08
N ARG A 24 19.57 -0.97 23.94
CA ARG A 24 18.75 -1.96 23.24
C ARG A 24 17.40 -2.11 23.91
N GLU A 25 17.38 -2.13 25.25
CA GLU A 25 16.17 -2.17 26.06
C GLU A 25 15.24 -0.98 25.86
N GLU A 26 15.66 0.15 25.27
CA GLU A 26 14.80 1.30 24.99
C GLU A 26 14.37 1.37 23.51
N GLY A 27 15.10 0.71 22.61
CA GLY A 27 14.91 0.79 21.16
C GLY A 27 13.88 -0.19 20.59
N ILE A 28 12.99 0.29 19.73
CA ILE A 28 12.11 -0.53 18.87
C ILE A 28 12.36 -0.13 17.42
N PHE A 29 12.56 -1.12 16.54
CA PHE A 29 12.83 -0.88 15.13
C PHE A 29 11.79 -1.52 14.22
N THR A 30 11.10 -0.67 13.46
CA THR A 30 10.22 -1.10 12.37
C THR A 30 10.90 -0.89 11.03
N THR A 31 11.01 -1.97 10.25
CA THR A 31 11.49 -1.92 8.86
C THR A 31 10.33 -1.89 7.86
N HIS A 32 10.47 -1.08 6.81
CA HIS A 32 9.49 -0.92 5.73
C HIS A 32 10.10 -1.18 4.35
N THR A 33 11.39 -1.54 4.29
CA THR A 33 12.13 -1.65 3.04
C THR A 33 12.38 -3.13 2.73
N PRO A 34 11.82 -3.67 1.62
CA PRO A 34 11.97 -5.07 1.23
C PRO A 34 13.23 -5.34 0.40
N VAL A 35 14.10 -4.34 0.20
CA VAL A 35 15.30 -4.43 -0.64
C VAL A 35 16.50 -3.76 0.03
N SER A 36 17.67 -4.40 -0.04
CA SER A 36 18.88 -3.90 0.62
C SER A 36 19.32 -2.51 0.14
N ALA A 37 19.11 -2.21 -1.14
CA ALA A 37 19.46 -0.92 -1.76
C ALA A 37 18.67 0.27 -1.20
N GLY A 38 17.58 0.04 -0.45
CA GLY A 38 16.79 1.11 0.17
C GLY A 38 17.22 1.44 1.60
N HIS A 39 18.35 0.92 2.08
CA HIS A 39 18.89 1.26 3.39
C HIS A 39 19.95 2.36 3.28
N ASP A 40 19.95 3.28 4.25
CA ASP A 40 20.92 4.37 4.28
C ASP A 40 22.31 3.89 4.72
N HIS A 41 23.31 4.23 3.91
CA HIS A 41 24.72 3.99 4.17
C HIS A 41 25.49 5.32 4.07
N PHE A 42 26.32 5.61 5.06
CA PHE A 42 27.16 6.81 5.10
C PHE A 42 28.63 6.43 5.22
N SER A 43 29.49 7.07 4.41
CA SER A 43 30.93 6.88 4.53
C SER A 43 31.46 7.51 5.82
N TRP A 44 32.51 6.92 6.40
CA TRP A 44 33.17 7.52 7.56
C TRP A 44 33.70 8.93 7.28
N ASP A 45 34.11 9.23 6.05
CA ASP A 45 34.54 10.57 5.66
C ASP A 45 33.42 11.60 5.82
N LEU A 46 32.20 11.27 5.41
CA LEU A 46 31.04 12.15 5.61
C LEU A 46 30.73 12.33 7.09
N ILE A 47 30.74 11.23 7.85
CA ILE A 47 30.51 11.27 9.31
C ILE A 47 31.53 12.18 9.99
N ASN A 48 32.83 12.02 9.72
CA ASN A 48 33.88 12.84 10.35
C ASN A 48 33.80 14.33 9.96
N ARG A 49 33.18 14.67 8.82
CA ARG A 49 32.98 16.07 8.39
C ARG A 49 31.80 16.75 9.10
N VAL A 50 30.76 16.00 9.45
CA VAL A 50 29.48 16.55 9.94
C VAL A 50 29.28 16.33 11.43
N MET A 51 29.81 15.23 11.97
CA MET A 51 29.63 14.81 13.36
C MET A 51 30.84 15.22 14.22
N ASP A 52 30.61 15.57 15.48
CA ASP A 52 31.68 15.82 16.45
C ASP A 52 32.59 14.59 16.62
N GLY A 53 33.89 14.83 16.82
CA GLY A 53 34.90 13.77 16.89
C GLY A 53 34.65 12.75 18.01
N SER A 54 34.09 13.18 19.15
CA SER A 54 33.76 12.26 20.25
C SER A 54 32.58 11.34 19.90
N MET A 55 31.55 11.88 19.23
CA MET A 55 30.40 11.13 18.75
C MET A 55 30.78 10.17 17.62
N ALA A 56 31.60 10.62 16.66
CA ALA A 56 32.10 9.79 15.57
C ALA A 56 32.96 8.62 16.09
N ALA A 57 33.83 8.89 17.09
CA ALA A 57 34.62 7.83 17.73
C ALA A 57 33.74 6.81 18.46
N ARG A 58 32.65 7.25 19.11
CA ARG A 58 31.66 6.36 19.73
C ARG A 58 30.93 5.52 18.68
N LEU A 59 30.47 6.16 17.60
CA LEU A 59 29.79 5.47 16.51
C LEU A 59 30.69 4.39 15.87
N ARG A 60 32.00 4.64 15.71
CA ARG A 60 32.97 3.62 15.26
C ARG A 60 33.07 2.41 16.19
N ARG A 61 32.94 2.61 17.51
CA ARG A 61 32.91 1.49 18.46
C ARG A 61 31.62 0.68 18.34
N MET A 62 30.50 1.36 18.10
CA MET A 62 29.19 0.72 17.93
C MET A 62 29.09 -0.04 16.60
N MET A 63 29.71 0.51 15.56
CA MET A 63 29.68 0.02 14.18
C MET A 63 31.11 -0.17 13.65
N PRO A 64 31.79 -1.28 13.99
CA PRO A 64 33.13 -1.56 13.50
C PRO A 64 33.09 -2.11 12.05
N THR A 65 32.49 -1.35 11.14
CA THR A 65 32.26 -1.68 9.73
C THR A 65 32.94 -0.65 8.82
N GLU A 66 33.09 -0.97 7.52
CA GLU A 66 33.73 -0.08 6.55
C GLU A 66 32.95 1.22 6.29
N ASP A 67 31.63 1.17 6.48
CA ASP A 67 30.72 2.30 6.40
C ASP A 67 29.70 2.25 7.56
N VAL A 68 28.85 3.27 7.65
CA VAL A 68 27.80 3.36 8.66
C VAL A 68 26.46 3.01 8.03
N SER A 69 26.01 1.77 8.24
CA SER A 69 24.64 1.36 7.90
C SER A 69 23.67 1.74 9.00
N MET A 70 22.72 2.61 8.69
CA MET A 70 21.69 3.04 9.65
C MET A 70 20.76 1.89 10.05
N THR A 71 20.49 0.99 9.12
CA THR A 71 19.66 -0.19 9.37
C THR A 71 20.36 -1.14 10.31
N GLU A 72 21.67 -1.37 10.14
CA GLU A 72 22.42 -2.25 11.02
C GLU A 72 22.52 -1.69 12.45
N ILE A 73 22.68 -0.37 12.62
CA ILE A 73 22.58 0.28 13.95
C ILE A 73 21.21 -0.03 14.56
N ALA A 74 20.12 0.21 13.82
CA ALA A 74 18.78 -0.01 14.34
C ALA A 74 18.53 -1.49 14.70
N LEU A 75 19.07 -2.43 13.92
CA LEU A 75 18.99 -3.87 14.18
C LEU A 75 19.79 -4.28 15.44
N ARG A 76 20.99 -3.73 15.65
CA ARG A 76 21.86 -4.06 16.78
C ARG A 76 21.35 -3.49 18.12
N TYR A 77 20.75 -2.31 18.07
CA TYR A 77 20.41 -1.50 19.24
C TYR A 77 18.91 -1.35 19.48
N SER A 78 18.09 -2.31 19.01
CA SER A 78 16.66 -2.40 19.34
C SER A 78 16.32 -3.76 19.93
N ARG A 79 15.49 -3.78 20.98
CA ARG A 79 15.01 -5.02 21.63
C ARG A 79 13.94 -5.73 20.82
N TYR A 80 13.14 -4.98 20.05
CA TYR A 80 12.05 -5.52 19.25
C TYR A 80 12.17 -5.01 17.83
N ILE A 81 12.02 -5.93 16.87
CA ILE A 81 12.16 -5.65 15.46
C ILE A 81 10.97 -6.24 14.73
N ASN A 82 10.32 -5.44 13.88
CA ASN A 82 9.18 -5.93 13.12
C ASN A 82 9.17 -5.46 11.66
N GLY A 83 8.60 -6.31 10.83
CA GLY A 83 8.08 -5.96 9.51
C GLY A 83 6.64 -5.44 9.57
N VAL A 84 6.13 -5.02 8.40
CA VAL A 84 4.83 -4.33 8.24
C VAL A 84 3.78 -5.10 7.43
N SER A 85 4.08 -6.36 7.14
CA SER A 85 3.17 -7.43 6.68
C SER A 85 3.83 -8.76 6.99
N GLU A 86 3.08 -9.86 6.97
CA GLU A 86 3.65 -11.17 7.28
C GLU A 86 4.73 -11.57 6.28
N LYS A 87 4.45 -11.39 4.98
CA LYS A 87 5.41 -11.68 3.91
C LYS A 87 6.65 -10.80 4.03
N HIS A 88 6.49 -9.53 4.40
CA HIS A 88 7.63 -8.64 4.60
C HIS A 88 8.49 -9.05 5.80
N ALA A 89 7.88 -9.51 6.89
CA ALA A 89 8.64 -10.04 8.02
C ALA A 89 9.47 -11.26 7.57
N GLN A 90 8.88 -12.19 6.80
CA GLN A 90 9.63 -13.33 6.22
C GLN A 90 10.81 -12.87 5.35
N VAL A 91 10.58 -11.93 4.43
CA VAL A 91 11.65 -11.36 3.57
C VAL A 91 12.73 -10.69 4.42
N SER A 92 12.34 -9.96 5.46
CA SER A 92 13.27 -9.29 6.39
C SER A 92 14.12 -10.28 7.17
N ARG A 93 13.54 -11.41 7.63
CA ARG A 93 14.30 -12.46 8.34
C ARG A 93 15.43 -13.00 7.48
N THR A 94 15.13 -13.30 6.21
CA THR A 94 16.13 -13.77 5.24
C THR A 94 17.16 -12.69 4.93
N MET A 95 16.72 -11.45 4.69
CA MET A 95 17.58 -10.33 4.31
C MET A 95 18.60 -9.97 5.40
N TYR A 96 18.17 -9.99 6.67
CA TYR A 96 19.02 -9.61 7.79
C TYR A 96 19.65 -10.81 8.50
N GLY A 97 19.36 -12.05 8.09
CA GLY A 97 19.79 -13.26 8.79
C GLY A 97 19.30 -13.32 10.25
N ARG A 98 18.08 -12.81 10.50
CA ARG A 98 17.50 -12.68 11.84
C ARG A 98 16.11 -13.32 11.91
N GLU A 99 15.98 -14.43 12.62
CA GLU A 99 14.70 -15.16 12.72
C GLU A 99 13.66 -14.46 13.59
N ASP A 100 14.11 -13.60 14.51
CA ASP A 100 13.30 -12.94 15.53
C ASP A 100 12.66 -11.61 15.06
N VAL A 101 12.71 -11.30 13.76
CA VAL A 101 11.91 -10.20 13.20
C VAL A 101 10.43 -10.59 13.28
N ASP A 102 9.65 -9.90 14.09
CA ASP A 102 8.21 -10.11 14.23
C ASP A 102 7.42 -9.38 13.12
N CYS A 103 6.09 -9.46 13.17
CA CYS A 103 5.18 -8.80 12.26
C CYS A 103 4.11 -8.00 13.02
N ILE A 104 3.97 -6.74 12.61
CA ILE A 104 2.80 -5.92 12.90
C ILE A 104 2.32 -5.37 11.56
N THR A 105 1.33 -6.02 10.96
CA THR A 105 0.80 -5.59 9.66
C THR A 105 0.30 -4.15 9.75
N ASN A 106 0.52 -3.33 8.73
CA ASN A 106 -0.01 -1.97 8.70
C ASN A 106 -1.55 -1.91 8.73
N GLY A 107 -2.05 -0.71 9.01
CA GLY A 107 -3.47 -0.40 8.97
C GLY A 107 -3.66 1.09 8.67
N ILE A 108 -4.91 1.49 8.45
CA ILE A 108 -5.27 2.86 8.12
C ILE A 108 -6.21 3.46 9.16
N HIS A 109 -6.19 4.78 9.28
CA HIS A 109 -7.10 5.48 10.19
C HIS A 109 -8.48 5.58 9.54
N THR A 110 -9.44 4.83 10.08
CA THR A 110 -10.77 4.61 9.50
C THR A 110 -11.48 5.92 9.14
N LEU A 111 -11.55 6.86 10.09
CA LEU A 111 -12.30 8.11 9.94
C LEU A 111 -11.68 9.10 8.95
N THR A 112 -10.39 8.98 8.62
CA THR A 112 -9.75 9.83 7.61
C THR A 112 -10.14 9.43 6.19
N TRP A 113 -10.40 8.13 5.95
CA TRP A 113 -10.45 7.59 4.59
C TRP A 113 -11.85 7.14 4.15
N VAL A 114 -12.75 6.89 5.08
CA VAL A 114 -14.15 6.58 4.79
C VAL A 114 -14.87 7.78 4.19
N SER A 115 -15.70 7.57 3.17
CA SER A 115 -16.56 8.61 2.61
C SER A 115 -17.69 8.95 3.59
N PRO A 116 -18.22 10.19 3.56
CA PRO A 116 -19.37 10.56 4.39
C PRO A 116 -20.57 9.62 4.18
N GLU A 117 -20.85 9.24 2.93
CA GLU A 117 -21.97 8.36 2.58
C GLU A 117 -21.80 6.96 3.16
N MET A 118 -20.58 6.42 3.10
CA MET A 118 -20.30 5.10 3.66
C MET A 118 -20.32 5.13 5.19
N ALA A 119 -19.85 6.22 5.79
CA ALA A 119 -19.93 6.44 7.24
C ALA A 119 -21.39 6.47 7.74
N GLU A 120 -22.32 7.05 6.97
CA GLU A 120 -23.76 7.00 7.27
C GLU A 120 -24.31 5.57 7.25
N VAL A 121 -23.94 4.78 6.23
CA VAL A 121 -24.30 3.36 6.15
C VAL A 121 -23.75 2.60 7.36
N PHE A 122 -22.49 2.79 7.71
CA PHE A 122 -21.89 2.15 8.89
C PHE A 122 -22.57 2.57 10.18
N THR A 123 -22.91 3.84 10.34
CA THR A 123 -23.60 4.34 11.53
C THR A 123 -25.00 3.73 11.68
N LYS A 124 -25.72 3.58 10.56
CA LYS A 124 -27.05 2.95 10.52
C LYS A 124 -27.02 1.47 10.90
N TYR A 125 -26.08 0.70 10.37
CA TYR A 125 -26.07 -0.76 10.51
C TYR A 125 -25.12 -1.30 11.58
N ILE A 126 -24.06 -0.55 11.92
CA ILE A 126 -22.98 -0.99 12.81
C ILE A 126 -22.66 0.13 13.83
N PRO A 127 -23.58 0.45 14.76
CA PRO A 127 -23.27 1.45 15.79
C PRO A 127 -21.97 1.15 16.55
N GLY A 128 -21.15 2.19 16.73
CA GLY A 128 -19.84 2.14 17.38
C GLY A 128 -18.67 1.73 16.47
N TRP A 129 -18.86 1.62 15.16
CA TRP A 129 -17.79 1.30 14.20
C TRP A 129 -16.65 2.32 14.17
N ASP A 130 -16.93 3.57 14.54
CA ASP A 130 -16.01 4.69 14.59
C ASP A 130 -14.98 4.57 15.71
N ASN A 131 -15.41 4.02 16.86
CA ASN A 131 -14.56 3.76 18.03
C ASN A 131 -13.95 2.36 18.02
N ALA A 132 -14.62 1.40 17.38
CA ALA A 132 -14.20 0.00 17.28
C ALA A 132 -14.32 -0.49 15.82
N PRO A 133 -13.36 -0.14 14.93
CA PRO A 133 -13.44 -0.47 13.51
C PRO A 133 -13.48 -1.96 13.19
N GLU A 134 -13.02 -2.83 14.09
CA GLU A 134 -13.16 -4.29 13.96
C GLU A 134 -14.63 -4.73 13.86
N ARG A 135 -15.57 -3.92 14.36
CA ARG A 135 -17.01 -4.16 14.22
C ARG A 135 -17.48 -4.11 12.77
N LEU A 136 -16.70 -3.50 11.86
CA LEU A 136 -16.98 -3.52 10.42
C LEU A 136 -17.06 -4.95 9.85
N VAL A 137 -16.60 -5.98 10.57
CA VAL A 137 -16.87 -7.39 10.24
C VAL A 137 -18.37 -7.68 10.08
N LYS A 138 -19.23 -6.91 10.76
CA LYS A 138 -20.69 -6.99 10.66
C LYS A 138 -21.24 -6.40 9.36
N ALA A 139 -20.39 -5.85 8.48
CA ALA A 139 -20.80 -5.36 7.17
C ALA A 139 -21.48 -6.44 6.32
N VAL A 140 -21.24 -7.73 6.61
CA VAL A 140 -21.99 -8.87 6.03
C VAL A 140 -23.51 -8.76 6.19
N GLN A 141 -24.00 -7.97 7.14
CA GLN A 141 -25.43 -7.73 7.39
C GLN A 141 -26.00 -6.56 6.58
N ILE A 142 -25.13 -5.70 6.01
CA ILE A 142 -25.56 -4.54 5.23
C ILE A 142 -26.12 -5.03 3.89
N PRO A 143 -27.31 -4.55 3.47
CA PRO A 143 -27.82 -4.78 2.13
C PRO A 143 -26.86 -4.24 1.07
N VAL A 144 -26.53 -5.04 0.07
CA VAL A 144 -25.55 -4.64 -0.97
C VAL A 144 -25.97 -3.39 -1.75
N GLU A 145 -27.27 -3.13 -1.89
CA GLU A 145 -27.78 -1.92 -2.55
C GLU A 145 -27.50 -0.64 -1.75
N ASP A 146 -27.48 -0.71 -0.42
CA ASP A 146 -27.13 0.45 0.43
C ASP A 146 -25.64 0.80 0.26
N ILE A 147 -24.77 -0.21 0.14
CA ILE A 147 -23.33 -0.01 -0.14
C ILE A 147 -23.13 0.62 -1.51
N ARG A 148 -23.77 0.08 -2.56
CA ARG A 148 -23.67 0.59 -3.93
C ARG A 148 -24.22 2.01 -4.07
N SER A 149 -25.34 2.28 -3.38
CA SER A 149 -25.94 3.62 -3.35
C SER A 149 -25.03 4.63 -2.64
N ALA A 150 -24.38 4.24 -1.54
CA ALA A 150 -23.43 5.11 -0.83
C ALA A 150 -22.14 5.39 -1.64
N HIS A 151 -21.71 4.46 -2.50
CA HIS A 151 -20.56 4.67 -3.38
C HIS A 151 -20.81 5.72 -4.48
N SER A 152 -22.04 5.78 -5.00
CA SER A 152 -22.37 6.56 -6.20
C SER A 152 -22.05 8.07 -6.08
N PRO A 153 -22.35 8.77 -4.96
CA PRO A 153 -21.95 10.16 -4.76
C PRO A 153 -20.44 10.37 -4.70
N ALA A 154 -19.69 9.44 -4.09
CA ALA A 154 -18.24 9.52 -4.02
C ALA A 154 -17.60 9.37 -5.40
N LYS A 155 -18.10 8.43 -6.22
CA LYS A 155 -17.71 8.31 -7.63
C LYS A 155 -18.01 9.58 -8.39
N LYS A 156 -19.21 10.14 -8.24
CA LYS A 156 -19.58 11.40 -8.90
C LYS A 156 -18.61 12.53 -8.54
N ARG A 157 -18.27 12.71 -7.25
CA ARG A 157 -17.28 13.72 -6.82
C ARG A 157 -15.93 13.56 -7.51
N LEU A 158 -15.44 12.33 -7.64
CA LEU A 158 -14.18 12.05 -8.33
C LEU A 158 -14.26 12.42 -9.82
N LEU A 159 -15.35 12.05 -10.50
CA LEU A 159 -15.50 12.34 -11.94
C LEU A 159 -15.69 13.84 -12.20
N ASP A 160 -16.46 14.54 -11.35
CA ASP A 160 -16.62 15.99 -11.43
C ASP A 160 -15.26 16.70 -11.26
N TYR A 161 -14.44 16.25 -10.29
CA TYR A 161 -13.08 16.76 -10.09
C TYR A 161 -12.18 16.52 -11.31
N VAL A 162 -12.27 15.34 -11.92
CA VAL A 162 -11.52 15.03 -13.15
C VAL A 162 -11.94 15.96 -14.29
N GLU A 163 -13.24 16.18 -14.49
CA GLU A 163 -13.75 17.07 -15.52
C GLU A 163 -13.29 18.52 -15.27
N GLU A 164 -13.36 19.01 -14.04
CA GLU A 164 -12.91 20.36 -13.66
C GLU A 164 -11.41 20.55 -13.90
N ARG A 165 -10.57 19.57 -13.56
CA ARG A 165 -9.11 19.71 -13.62
C ARG A 165 -8.52 19.41 -14.99
N THR A 166 -9.17 18.56 -15.78
CA THR A 166 -8.60 18.07 -17.05
C THR A 166 -9.44 18.41 -18.27
N GLY A 167 -10.67 18.88 -18.10
CA GLY A 167 -11.64 19.09 -19.17
C GLY A 167 -12.17 17.80 -19.80
N LYS A 168 -11.74 16.63 -19.33
CA LYS A 168 -12.19 15.32 -19.83
C LYS A 168 -13.37 14.84 -19.02
N ARG A 169 -14.53 14.72 -19.67
CA ARG A 169 -15.73 14.15 -19.08
C ARG A 169 -15.67 12.62 -19.14
N LEU A 170 -15.71 12.00 -17.96
CA LEU A 170 -15.76 10.55 -17.80
C LEU A 170 -17.22 10.08 -17.60
N ASP A 171 -17.50 8.81 -17.92
CA ASP A 171 -18.84 8.25 -17.83
C ASP A 171 -19.07 7.61 -16.45
N PRO A 172 -20.07 8.04 -15.67
CA PRO A 172 -20.38 7.42 -14.37
C PRO A 172 -20.84 5.96 -14.47
N GLY A 173 -21.35 5.52 -15.63
CA GLY A 173 -21.74 4.14 -15.90
C GLY A 173 -20.59 3.22 -16.33
N ARG A 174 -19.40 3.76 -16.61
CA ARG A 174 -18.20 2.97 -16.92
C ARG A 174 -17.48 2.50 -15.66
N LEU A 175 -16.85 1.33 -15.73
CA LEU A 175 -15.99 0.83 -14.65
C LEU A 175 -14.76 1.73 -14.53
N THR A 176 -14.66 2.49 -13.45
CA THR A 176 -13.52 3.37 -13.15
C THR A 176 -12.45 2.60 -12.39
N ILE A 177 -11.30 2.37 -13.03
CA ILE A 177 -10.14 1.71 -12.42
C ILE A 177 -9.14 2.76 -11.96
N GLY A 178 -8.83 2.75 -10.66
CA GLY A 178 -7.91 3.67 -10.03
C GLY A 178 -6.53 3.08 -9.82
N PHE A 179 -5.50 3.89 -10.05
CA PHE A 179 -4.13 3.60 -9.62
C PHE A 179 -3.48 4.89 -9.11
N ALA A 180 -3.05 4.94 -7.85
CA ALA A 180 -2.24 6.08 -7.39
C ALA A 180 -1.13 5.73 -6.40
N ARG A 181 0.11 5.96 -6.82
CA ARG A 181 1.32 5.64 -6.03
C ARG A 181 2.50 6.54 -6.42
N ARG A 182 3.48 6.68 -5.51
CA ARG A 182 4.82 7.20 -5.88
C ARG A 182 5.36 6.37 -7.05
N VAL A 183 5.82 7.03 -8.10
CA VAL A 183 6.35 6.38 -9.31
C VAL A 183 7.67 5.68 -8.96
N ALA A 184 7.72 4.36 -9.16
CA ALA A 184 8.89 3.53 -8.91
C ALA A 184 8.86 2.29 -9.83
N GLN A 185 10.02 1.80 -10.28
CA GLN A 185 10.11 0.74 -11.31
C GLN A 185 9.39 -0.53 -10.89
N TYR A 186 9.53 -0.92 -9.63
CA TYR A 186 8.90 -2.13 -9.12
C TYR A 186 7.37 -2.06 -9.05
N LYS A 187 6.74 -0.89 -9.19
CA LYS A 187 5.27 -0.77 -9.11
C LYS A 187 4.55 -0.99 -10.44
N ARG A 188 5.27 -1.00 -11.57
CA ARG A 188 4.76 -1.33 -12.91
C ARG A 188 3.46 -0.63 -13.31
N VAL A 189 3.33 0.67 -13.04
CA VAL A 189 2.09 1.46 -13.32
C VAL A 189 1.57 1.27 -14.75
N ASP A 190 2.49 1.08 -15.70
CA ASP A 190 2.26 0.91 -17.13
C ASP A 190 1.78 -0.49 -17.54
N LEU A 191 1.89 -1.53 -16.69
CA LEU A 191 1.67 -2.94 -17.08
C LEU A 191 0.36 -3.15 -17.84
N VAL A 192 -0.75 -2.63 -17.32
CA VAL A 192 -2.09 -2.80 -17.93
C VAL A 192 -2.19 -2.18 -19.31
N LEU A 193 -1.35 -1.17 -19.62
CA LEU A 193 -1.35 -0.47 -20.90
C LEU A 193 -0.33 -1.03 -21.91
N ARG A 194 0.50 -2.02 -21.52
CA ARG A 194 1.57 -2.55 -22.40
C ARG A 194 1.05 -3.29 -23.63
N ASP A 195 -0.13 -3.93 -23.52
CA ASP A 195 -0.83 -4.57 -24.65
C ASP A 195 -2.14 -3.84 -24.94
N THR A 196 -2.01 -2.65 -25.53
CA THR A 196 -3.14 -1.80 -25.92
C THR A 196 -4.15 -2.54 -26.80
N ALA A 197 -3.70 -3.39 -27.73
CA ALA A 197 -4.59 -4.09 -28.66
C ALA A 197 -5.52 -5.06 -27.91
N ARG A 198 -4.96 -5.86 -27.00
CA ARG A 198 -5.75 -6.78 -26.19
C ARG A 198 -6.61 -6.05 -25.15
N LEU A 199 -6.10 -4.99 -24.53
CA LEU A 199 -6.88 -4.17 -23.60
C LEU A 199 -8.10 -3.55 -24.30
N VAL A 200 -7.93 -2.98 -25.49
CA VAL A 200 -9.03 -2.42 -26.30
C VAL A 200 -10.06 -3.50 -26.63
N LYS A 201 -9.61 -4.69 -27.07
CA LYS A 201 -10.51 -5.81 -27.35
C LYS A 201 -11.34 -6.22 -26.13
N ALA A 202 -10.73 -6.26 -24.95
CA ALA A 202 -11.39 -6.68 -23.72
C ALA A 202 -12.36 -5.61 -23.17
N ALA A 203 -11.99 -4.33 -23.26
CA ALA A 203 -12.50 -3.30 -22.36
C ALA A 203 -13.00 -2.01 -23.03
N ALA A 204 -12.92 -1.89 -24.36
CA ALA A 204 -13.44 -0.73 -25.10
C ALA A 204 -14.91 -0.46 -24.77
N GLY A 205 -15.22 0.80 -24.47
CA GLY A 205 -16.57 1.24 -24.10
C GLY A 205 -17.03 0.86 -22.69
N LYS A 206 -16.22 0.08 -21.95
CA LYS A 206 -16.58 -0.50 -20.65
C LYS A 206 -15.73 0.03 -19.51
N VAL A 207 -14.48 0.40 -19.75
CA VAL A 207 -13.57 0.85 -18.69
C VAL A 207 -13.03 2.24 -18.93
N GLN A 208 -12.66 2.90 -17.84
CA GLN A 208 -11.90 4.14 -17.84
C GLN A 208 -10.86 4.10 -16.72
N PHE A 209 -9.68 4.66 -16.96
CA PHE A 209 -8.57 4.65 -16.02
C PHE A 209 -8.29 6.04 -15.47
N ILE A 210 -8.08 6.11 -14.16
CA ILE A 210 -7.58 7.30 -13.48
C ILE A 210 -6.27 6.93 -12.79
N PHE A 211 -5.18 7.46 -13.34
CA PHE A 211 -3.85 7.34 -12.77
C PHE A 211 -3.51 8.59 -11.97
N SER A 212 -2.74 8.43 -10.91
CA SER A 212 -2.12 9.56 -10.20
C SER A 212 -0.80 9.14 -9.59
N GLY A 213 0.09 10.10 -9.37
CA GLY A 213 1.37 9.81 -8.76
C GLY A 213 2.26 11.02 -8.67
N LYS A 214 3.34 10.85 -7.92
CA LYS A 214 4.41 11.83 -7.81
C LYS A 214 5.72 11.13 -8.14
N ALA A 215 6.46 11.69 -9.09
CA ALA A 215 7.85 11.35 -9.32
C ALA A 215 8.73 12.31 -8.50
N HIS A 216 9.81 11.80 -7.90
CA HIS A 216 10.77 12.68 -7.24
C HIS A 216 11.55 13.45 -8.33
N PRO A 217 11.72 14.78 -8.25
CA PRO A 217 12.36 15.58 -9.31
C PRO A 217 13.76 15.11 -9.70
N ASN A 218 14.51 14.56 -8.73
CA ASN A 218 15.88 14.09 -8.89
C ASN A 218 15.98 12.58 -9.20
N ASP A 219 14.87 11.87 -9.37
CA ASP A 219 14.85 10.43 -9.65
C ASP A 219 14.68 10.21 -11.17
N ASN A 220 15.80 10.16 -11.89
CA ASN A 220 15.84 9.92 -13.33
C ASN A 220 15.10 8.62 -13.74
N PRO A 221 15.26 7.49 -13.03
CA PRO A 221 14.43 6.30 -13.24
C PRO A 221 12.92 6.55 -13.13
N ALA A 222 12.46 7.27 -12.11
CA ALA A 222 11.03 7.58 -11.95
C ALA A 222 10.48 8.45 -13.09
N ARG A 223 11.27 9.40 -13.59
CA ARG A 223 10.90 10.24 -14.75
C ARG A 223 10.72 9.41 -16.02
N GLU A 224 11.58 8.42 -16.24
CA GLU A 224 11.49 7.54 -17.40
C GLU A 224 10.24 6.64 -17.35
N ILE A 225 9.86 6.13 -16.17
CA ILE A 225 8.60 5.39 -16.01
C ILE A 225 7.41 6.29 -16.31
N LEU A 226 7.39 7.52 -15.78
CA LEU A 226 6.31 8.46 -16.06
C LEU A 226 6.23 8.77 -17.56
N ARG A 227 7.38 8.93 -18.23
CA ARG A 227 7.44 9.12 -19.69
C ARG A 227 6.86 7.91 -20.43
N LYS A 228 7.20 6.68 -20.02
CA LYS A 228 6.62 5.45 -20.59
C LYS A 228 5.12 5.39 -20.38
N LEU A 229 4.63 5.65 -19.16
CA LEU A 229 3.21 5.71 -18.86
C LEU A 229 2.48 6.72 -19.74
N LEU A 230 3.04 7.92 -19.91
CA LEU A 230 2.48 8.95 -20.79
C LEU A 230 2.50 8.52 -22.26
N CYS A 231 3.55 7.82 -22.70
CA CYS A 231 3.64 7.27 -24.04
C CYS A 231 2.56 6.20 -24.29
N GLU A 232 2.36 5.28 -23.35
CA GLU A 232 1.29 4.28 -23.46
C GLU A 232 -0.10 4.92 -23.38
N ALA A 233 -0.29 5.91 -22.51
CA ALA A 233 -1.53 6.69 -22.47
C ALA A 233 -1.79 7.44 -23.79
N GLN A 234 -0.74 7.88 -24.49
CA GLN A 234 -0.86 8.46 -25.84
C GLN A 234 -1.35 7.43 -26.85
N ASN A 235 -0.91 6.17 -26.76
CA ASN A 235 -1.39 5.07 -27.61
C ASN A 235 -2.88 4.75 -27.40
N MET A 236 -3.43 5.12 -26.24
CA MET A 236 -4.86 4.98 -25.94
C MET A 236 -5.71 6.12 -26.55
N VAL A 237 -5.10 7.20 -27.04
CA VAL A 237 -5.85 8.31 -27.65
C VAL A 237 -6.57 7.84 -28.91
N GLY A 238 -7.87 8.09 -29.00
CA GLY A 238 -8.73 7.63 -30.09
C GLY A 238 -9.31 6.24 -29.90
N THR A 239 -8.90 5.51 -28.85
CA THR A 239 -9.61 4.32 -28.39
C THR A 239 -10.83 4.70 -27.56
N ASP A 240 -11.77 3.78 -27.39
CA ASP A 240 -12.94 3.97 -26.51
C ASP A 240 -12.63 3.62 -25.03
N ILE A 241 -11.37 3.80 -24.61
CA ILE A 241 -10.91 3.62 -23.23
C ILE A 241 -10.28 4.95 -22.77
N PRO A 242 -11.03 5.77 -22.02
CA PRO A 242 -10.49 7.00 -21.47
C PRO A 242 -9.38 6.73 -20.45
N VAL A 243 -8.24 7.39 -20.62
CA VAL A 243 -7.13 7.40 -19.66
C VAL A 243 -6.87 8.84 -19.20
N VAL A 244 -6.91 9.06 -17.89
CA VAL A 244 -6.70 10.36 -17.26
C VAL A 244 -5.57 10.25 -16.23
N PHE A 245 -4.72 11.27 -16.18
CA PHE A 245 -3.69 11.43 -15.16
C PHE A 245 -4.01 12.64 -14.28
N ILE A 246 -4.08 12.44 -12.96
CA ILE A 246 -4.22 13.50 -11.97
C ILE A 246 -2.84 13.78 -11.37
N GLU A 247 -2.34 14.99 -11.58
CA GLU A 247 -1.06 15.46 -11.07
C GLU A 247 -1.11 15.83 -9.58
N ASP A 248 0.07 16.01 -8.98
CA ASP A 248 0.25 16.49 -7.60
C ASP A 248 -0.48 15.66 -6.53
N TYR A 249 -0.36 14.33 -6.61
CA TYR A 249 -0.97 13.42 -5.64
C TYR A 249 -0.61 13.79 -4.18
N ASP A 250 -1.65 14.06 -3.40
CA ASP A 250 -1.63 14.44 -1.99
C ASP A 250 -2.76 13.71 -1.23
N MET A 251 -3.02 14.10 0.02
CA MET A 251 -4.05 13.47 0.85
C MET A 251 -5.47 13.73 0.32
N ASP A 252 -5.74 14.89 -0.25
CA ASP A 252 -7.07 15.27 -0.74
C ASP A 252 -7.42 14.48 -2.01
N LYS A 253 -6.47 14.43 -2.96
CA LYS A 253 -6.61 13.61 -4.18
C LYS A 253 -6.64 12.12 -3.84
N ALA A 254 -5.86 11.70 -2.83
CA ALA A 254 -5.96 10.34 -2.31
C ALA A 254 -7.37 10.03 -1.82
N ALA A 255 -7.99 10.91 -1.04
CA ALA A 255 -9.35 10.71 -0.54
C ALA A 255 -10.36 10.59 -1.69
N LEU A 256 -10.30 11.48 -2.68
CA LEU A 256 -11.16 11.40 -3.88
C LEU A 256 -11.02 10.05 -4.60
N LEU A 257 -9.79 9.58 -4.80
CA LEU A 257 -9.52 8.35 -5.52
C LEU A 257 -9.96 7.10 -4.73
N VAL A 258 -9.54 6.97 -3.47
CA VAL A 258 -9.84 5.79 -2.64
C VAL A 258 -11.30 5.73 -2.17
N GLN A 259 -12.09 6.77 -2.44
CA GLN A 259 -13.53 6.80 -2.20
C GLN A 259 -14.35 6.67 -3.50
N GLY A 260 -13.81 7.10 -4.64
CA GLY A 260 -14.61 7.30 -5.85
C GLY A 260 -14.36 6.32 -7.02
N VAL A 261 -13.27 5.56 -7.03
CA VAL A 261 -13.06 4.55 -8.09
C VAL A 261 -13.88 3.30 -7.81
N ASP A 262 -14.14 2.48 -8.83
CA ASP A 262 -14.87 1.22 -8.64
C ASP A 262 -13.93 0.05 -8.31
N LEU A 263 -12.70 0.09 -8.84
CA LEU A 263 -11.70 -0.95 -8.64
C LEU A 263 -10.32 -0.33 -8.39
N TRP A 264 -9.61 -0.83 -7.38
CA TRP A 264 -8.25 -0.38 -7.08
C TRP A 264 -7.20 -1.33 -7.66
N LEU A 265 -6.48 -0.88 -8.69
CA LEU A 265 -5.45 -1.66 -9.37
C LEU A 265 -4.09 -1.45 -8.70
N ASN A 266 -3.34 -2.53 -8.49
CA ASN A 266 -2.00 -2.45 -7.93
C ASN A 266 -1.13 -3.65 -8.32
N ASN A 267 0.02 -3.42 -8.95
CA ASN A 267 0.78 -4.47 -9.65
C ASN A 267 2.29 -4.42 -9.34
N PRO A 268 2.69 -4.48 -8.05
CA PRO A 268 4.10 -4.53 -7.69
C PRO A 268 4.78 -5.79 -8.24
N VAL A 269 6.09 -5.70 -8.48
CA VAL A 269 6.98 -6.85 -8.69
C VAL A 269 7.15 -7.55 -7.34
N ARG A 270 6.97 -8.87 -7.32
CA ARG A 270 7.16 -9.67 -6.10
C ARG A 270 8.66 -9.85 -5.78
N PRO A 271 9.07 -9.99 -4.52
CA PRO A 271 8.38 -9.62 -3.28
C PRO A 271 8.78 -8.19 -2.84
N ARG A 272 8.65 -7.19 -3.73
CA ARG A 272 9.18 -5.82 -3.52
C ARG A 272 8.17 -4.86 -2.90
N GLU A 273 6.96 -5.31 -2.58
CA GLU A 273 6.01 -4.55 -1.77
C GLU A 273 6.04 -5.02 -0.32
N ALA A 274 6.47 -4.14 0.59
CA ALA A 274 6.47 -4.47 2.02
C ALA A 274 5.06 -4.59 2.62
N SER A 275 4.10 -3.81 2.14
CA SER A 275 2.73 -3.83 2.64
C SER A 275 1.81 -3.21 1.58
N GLY A 276 1.43 -1.94 1.73
CA GLY A 276 0.67 -1.19 0.73
C GLY A 276 -0.67 -0.68 1.27
N THR A 277 -0.67 0.46 1.94
CA THR A 277 -1.88 0.93 2.66
C THR A 277 -2.96 1.53 1.77
N SER A 278 -2.69 1.84 0.49
CA SER A 278 -3.69 2.43 -0.41
C SER A 278 -4.91 1.54 -0.63
N GLY A 279 -4.70 0.23 -0.79
CA GLY A 279 -5.79 -0.72 -0.98
C GLY A 279 -6.65 -0.94 0.27
N MET A 280 -6.04 -0.79 1.45
CA MET A 280 -6.75 -0.80 2.73
C MET A 280 -7.72 0.39 2.85
N LYS A 281 -7.35 1.56 2.31
CA LYS A 281 -8.23 2.75 2.28
C LYS A 281 -9.43 2.51 1.37
N CYS A 282 -9.19 1.91 0.19
CA CYS A 282 -10.25 1.55 -0.76
C CYS A 282 -11.27 0.59 -0.14
N ALA A 283 -10.82 -0.39 0.64
CA ALA A 283 -11.69 -1.37 1.29
C ALA A 283 -12.76 -0.74 2.20
N LEU A 284 -12.46 0.39 2.87
CA LEU A 284 -13.44 1.11 3.69
C LEU A 284 -14.64 1.60 2.88
N ASN A 285 -14.43 1.93 1.61
CA ASN A 285 -15.45 2.47 0.73
C ASN A 285 -16.10 1.38 -0.12
N GLY A 286 -15.89 0.10 0.24
CA GLY A 286 -16.41 -1.03 -0.52
C GLY A 286 -15.75 -1.20 -1.88
N ILE A 287 -14.56 -0.64 -2.10
CA ILE A 287 -13.86 -0.74 -3.39
C ILE A 287 -13.01 -2.02 -3.38
N PRO A 288 -13.29 -3.00 -4.25
CA PRO A 288 -12.47 -4.20 -4.37
C PRO A 288 -11.06 -3.87 -4.87
N ASN A 289 -10.09 -4.69 -4.47
CA ASN A 289 -8.72 -4.57 -4.98
C ASN A 289 -8.49 -5.58 -6.11
N PHE A 290 -7.73 -5.18 -7.11
CA PHE A 290 -7.19 -6.06 -8.14
C PHE A 290 -5.68 -5.95 -8.11
N SER A 291 -5.02 -6.94 -7.52
CA SER A 291 -3.61 -6.79 -7.18
C SER A 291 -2.81 -8.08 -7.18
N VAL A 292 -1.53 -7.95 -7.46
CA VAL A 292 -0.53 -9.01 -7.31
C VAL A 292 -0.44 -9.43 -5.84
N LEU A 293 -0.38 -10.73 -5.56
CA LEU A 293 -0.26 -11.26 -4.19
C LEU A 293 1.15 -11.00 -3.62
N ASP A 294 1.34 -9.78 -3.13
CA ASP A 294 2.52 -9.30 -2.43
C ASP A 294 2.14 -8.34 -1.30
N GLY A 295 3.05 -8.14 -0.34
CA GLY A 295 2.80 -7.28 0.82
C GLY A 295 1.50 -7.62 1.56
N TRP A 296 0.66 -6.62 1.80
CA TRP A 296 -0.59 -6.78 2.56
C TRP A 296 -1.64 -7.61 1.80
N TRP A 297 -1.56 -7.69 0.47
CA TRP A 297 -2.61 -8.30 -0.33
C TRP A 297 -2.63 -9.81 -0.17
N ILE A 298 -1.52 -10.43 0.26
CA ILE A 298 -1.49 -11.84 0.67
C ILE A 298 -2.44 -12.09 1.85
N GLU A 299 -2.51 -11.14 2.80
CA GLU A 299 -3.37 -11.23 3.99
C GLU A 299 -4.81 -10.84 3.67
N GLY A 300 -5.04 -9.91 2.73
CA GLY A 300 -6.35 -9.35 2.42
C GLY A 300 -7.10 -9.97 1.22
N CYS A 301 -6.43 -10.77 0.38
CA CYS A 301 -7.05 -11.32 -0.82
C CYS A 301 -7.83 -12.59 -0.51
N VAL A 302 -9.14 -12.52 -0.70
CA VAL A 302 -10.02 -13.67 -0.84
C VAL A 302 -10.66 -13.55 -2.22
N GLU A 303 -10.21 -14.40 -3.15
CA GLU A 303 -10.57 -14.31 -4.57
C GLU A 303 -12.09 -14.27 -4.76
N GLY A 304 -12.59 -13.24 -5.44
CA GLY A 304 -14.02 -13.03 -5.68
C GLY A 304 -14.84 -12.59 -4.46
N VAL A 305 -14.22 -12.36 -3.30
CA VAL A 305 -14.89 -11.90 -2.07
C VAL A 305 -14.40 -10.54 -1.64
N THR A 306 -13.09 -10.27 -1.69
CA THR A 306 -12.52 -8.94 -1.37
C THR A 306 -11.92 -8.24 -2.59
N GLY A 307 -11.81 -8.98 -3.70
CA GLY A 307 -11.10 -8.56 -4.90
C GLY A 307 -10.54 -9.75 -5.66
N TRP A 308 -9.53 -9.48 -6.48
CA TRP A 308 -8.90 -10.48 -7.34
C TRP A 308 -7.37 -10.37 -7.29
N SER A 309 -6.72 -11.53 -7.35
CA SER A 309 -5.27 -11.64 -7.47
C SER A 309 -4.79 -11.45 -8.91
N ILE A 310 -3.53 -11.06 -9.10
CA ILE A 310 -2.84 -11.04 -10.40
C ILE A 310 -1.64 -11.98 -10.35
N GLY A 311 -1.52 -12.83 -11.37
CA GLY A 311 -0.42 -13.76 -11.56
C GLY A 311 -0.52 -14.99 -10.65
N PRO A 312 0.53 -15.82 -10.63
CA PRO A 312 0.53 -17.08 -9.89
C PRO A 312 0.45 -16.87 -8.37
N ALA A 313 0.13 -17.95 -7.65
CA ALA A 313 0.25 -17.98 -6.20
C ALA A 313 1.70 -17.63 -5.77
N PRO A 314 1.90 -16.96 -4.62
CA PRO A 314 3.24 -16.66 -4.12
C PRO A 314 4.06 -17.94 -3.99
N LYS A 315 5.21 -18.02 -4.66
CA LYS A 315 6.18 -19.09 -4.44
C LYS A 315 7.04 -18.78 -3.22
N GLU A 316 7.63 -19.82 -2.63
CA GLU A 316 8.60 -19.67 -1.53
C GLU A 316 9.96 -19.11 -2.00
N SER A 317 10.34 -19.36 -3.26
CA SER A 317 11.61 -18.88 -3.84
C SER A 317 11.58 -17.38 -4.16
N ILE A 318 12.56 -16.64 -3.63
CA ILE A 318 12.78 -15.21 -3.85
C ILE A 318 13.62 -14.95 -5.12
N ASN A 319 14.20 -15.99 -5.72
CA ASN A 319 15.27 -15.89 -6.74
C ASN A 319 14.85 -16.22 -8.17
N ASP A 320 13.56 -16.44 -8.45
CA ASP A 320 13.11 -16.75 -9.82
C ASP A 320 13.16 -15.49 -10.70
N GLN A 321 13.65 -15.63 -11.93
CA GLN A 321 13.49 -14.59 -12.95
C GLN A 321 12.00 -14.29 -13.12
N TYR A 322 11.64 -13.04 -12.89
CA TYR A 322 10.27 -12.62 -12.90
C TYR A 322 9.80 -12.30 -14.33
N ASP A 323 8.75 -12.98 -14.76
CA ASP A 323 8.16 -12.80 -16.09
C ASP A 323 6.90 -11.92 -16.00
N ASP A 324 7.04 -10.66 -16.44
CA ASP A 324 5.95 -9.69 -16.49
C ASP A 324 4.79 -10.15 -17.41
N SER A 325 5.06 -11.02 -18.40
CA SER A 325 4.03 -11.46 -19.36
C SER A 325 2.96 -12.32 -18.71
N VAL A 326 3.33 -13.17 -17.75
CA VAL A 326 2.39 -14.03 -17.01
C VAL A 326 1.39 -13.18 -16.20
N ASP A 327 1.89 -12.14 -15.52
CA ASP A 327 1.05 -11.21 -14.78
C ASP A 327 0.14 -10.40 -15.72
N LEU A 328 0.66 -9.94 -16.85
CA LEU A 328 -0.12 -9.20 -17.85
C LEU A 328 -1.24 -10.07 -18.45
N ASP A 329 -0.92 -11.33 -18.76
CA ASP A 329 -1.87 -12.28 -19.33
C ASP A 329 -3.03 -12.57 -18.39
N ASP A 330 -2.74 -12.89 -17.13
CA ASP A 330 -3.75 -13.12 -16.10
C ASP A 330 -4.54 -11.85 -15.78
N LEU A 331 -3.86 -10.68 -15.75
CA LEU A 331 -4.51 -9.38 -15.54
C LEU A 331 -5.59 -9.13 -16.60
N LEU A 332 -5.22 -9.22 -17.88
CA LEU A 332 -6.14 -8.96 -18.98
C LEU A 332 -7.23 -10.03 -19.10
N GLU A 333 -6.91 -11.30 -18.83
CA GLU A 333 -7.89 -12.39 -18.84
C GLU A 333 -8.94 -12.23 -17.74
N LYS A 334 -8.53 -11.95 -16.49
CA LYS A 334 -9.48 -11.69 -15.39
C LYS A 334 -10.29 -10.42 -15.63
N LEU A 335 -9.66 -9.38 -16.18
CA LEU A 335 -10.38 -8.16 -16.53
C LEU A 335 -11.50 -8.45 -17.54
N GLU A 336 -11.19 -9.16 -18.62
CA GLU A 336 -12.12 -9.51 -19.70
C GLU A 336 -13.22 -10.49 -19.26
N LYS A 337 -12.85 -11.58 -18.60
CA LYS A 337 -13.74 -12.74 -18.37
C LYS A 337 -14.42 -12.74 -17.01
N VAL A 338 -13.90 -12.00 -16.03
CA VAL A 338 -14.39 -12.03 -14.65
C VAL A 338 -14.88 -10.65 -14.23
N ILE A 339 -13.98 -9.67 -14.13
CA ILE A 339 -14.24 -8.39 -13.45
C ILE A 339 -15.28 -7.56 -14.23
N ILE A 340 -15.06 -7.34 -15.53
CA ILE A 340 -15.99 -6.56 -16.36
C ILE A 340 -17.38 -7.21 -16.39
N PRO A 341 -17.53 -8.53 -16.66
CA PRO A 341 -18.83 -9.21 -16.57
C PRO A 341 -19.47 -9.13 -15.18
N THR A 342 -18.70 -9.28 -14.09
CA THR A 342 -19.25 -9.14 -12.73
C THR A 342 -19.83 -7.75 -12.49
N PHE A 343 -19.10 -6.70 -12.90
CA PHE A 343 -19.55 -5.31 -12.72
C PHE A 343 -20.85 -5.00 -13.48
N TYR A 344 -20.94 -5.41 -14.76
CA TYR A 344 -22.06 -5.04 -15.64
C TYR A 344 -23.26 -5.98 -15.55
N GLU A 345 -23.01 -7.28 -15.55
CA GLU A 345 -24.05 -8.29 -15.73
C GLU A 345 -24.53 -8.86 -14.39
N ARG A 346 -23.70 -8.75 -13.35
CA ARG A 346 -23.95 -9.36 -12.03
C ARG A 346 -23.82 -8.32 -10.90
N PRO A 347 -24.60 -7.23 -10.92
CA PRO A 347 -24.46 -6.11 -9.98
C PRO A 347 -24.63 -6.52 -8.50
N ARG A 348 -25.45 -7.53 -8.22
CA ARG A 348 -25.58 -8.08 -6.87
C ARG A 348 -24.28 -8.75 -6.41
N GLU A 349 -23.66 -9.56 -7.28
CA GLU A 349 -22.37 -10.20 -7.00
C GLU A 349 -21.27 -9.16 -6.80
N TRP A 350 -21.23 -8.10 -7.63
CA TRP A 350 -20.32 -6.98 -7.41
C TRP A 350 -20.50 -6.36 -6.03
N GLY A 351 -21.74 -6.07 -5.62
CA GLY A 351 -22.06 -5.58 -4.29
C GLY A 351 -21.66 -6.53 -3.15
N GLU A 352 -21.69 -7.84 -3.38
CA GLU A 352 -21.16 -8.83 -2.45
C GLU A 352 -19.64 -8.72 -2.30
N VAL A 353 -18.89 -8.48 -3.39
CA VAL A 353 -17.44 -8.21 -3.32
C VAL A 353 -17.16 -6.91 -2.56
N MET A 354 -17.93 -5.86 -2.82
CA MET A 354 -17.81 -4.59 -2.08
C MET A 354 -18.01 -4.80 -0.57
N ARG A 355 -19.03 -5.60 -0.22
CA ARG A 355 -19.34 -5.95 1.17
C ARG A 355 -18.25 -6.80 1.81
N GLY A 356 -17.70 -7.77 1.09
CA GLY A 356 -16.58 -8.59 1.56
C GLY A 356 -15.31 -7.77 1.78
N ALA A 357 -15.01 -6.81 0.89
CA ALA A 357 -13.91 -5.87 1.07
C ALA A 357 -14.05 -5.08 2.40
N ILE A 358 -15.25 -4.60 2.74
CA ILE A 358 -15.47 -3.92 4.03
C ILE A 358 -15.34 -4.92 5.19
N ALA A 359 -16.07 -6.03 5.12
CA ALA A 359 -16.19 -6.96 6.24
C ALA A 359 -14.86 -7.63 6.61
N LEU A 360 -14.03 -7.97 5.63
CA LEU A 360 -12.78 -8.69 5.85
C LEU A 360 -11.58 -7.74 5.90
N ASN A 361 -11.48 -6.79 4.98
CA ASN A 361 -10.29 -5.93 4.90
C ASN A 361 -10.44 -4.69 5.79
N ALA A 362 -11.53 -3.93 5.66
CA ALA A 362 -11.68 -2.69 6.43
C ALA A 362 -11.78 -2.93 7.94
N SER A 363 -12.35 -4.07 8.36
CA SER A 363 -12.42 -4.47 9.77
C SER A 363 -11.06 -4.83 10.37
N TYR A 364 -10.14 -5.38 9.58
CA TYR A 364 -8.84 -5.86 10.06
C TYR A 364 -7.71 -4.83 9.89
N PHE A 365 -7.62 -4.17 8.73
CA PHE A 365 -6.51 -3.28 8.39
C PHE A 365 -6.72 -1.85 8.90
N ASN A 366 -6.96 -1.70 10.21
CA ASN A 366 -7.20 -0.42 10.86
C ASN A 366 -6.09 -0.08 11.87
N THR A 367 -5.89 1.22 12.16
CA THR A 367 -4.84 1.67 13.10
C THR A 367 -5.12 1.33 14.56
N HIS A 368 -6.37 1.07 14.96
CA HIS A 368 -6.67 0.65 16.35
C HIS A 368 -6.02 -0.70 16.65
N ARG A 369 -6.16 -1.67 15.73
CA ARG A 369 -5.45 -2.95 15.80
C ARG A 369 -3.93 -2.74 15.81
N VAL A 370 -3.40 -1.93 14.88
CA VAL A 370 -1.95 -1.68 14.78
C VAL A 370 -1.40 -1.16 16.10
N VAL A 371 -2.02 -0.12 16.67
CA VAL A 371 -1.58 0.48 17.92
C VAL A 371 -1.66 -0.51 19.07
N ARG A 372 -2.75 -1.30 19.16
CA ARG A 372 -2.88 -2.37 20.16
C ARG A 372 -1.75 -3.39 20.04
N GLU A 373 -1.45 -3.87 18.84
CA GLU A 373 -0.36 -4.83 18.62
C GLU A 373 1.02 -4.25 18.94
N TYR A 374 1.30 -2.98 18.62
CA TYR A 374 2.53 -2.34 19.07
C TYR A 374 2.59 -2.28 20.59
N CYS A 375 1.51 -1.85 21.25
CA CYS A 375 1.46 -1.78 22.70
C CYS A 375 1.75 -3.14 23.34
N GLU A 376 1.09 -4.20 22.88
CA GLU A 376 1.22 -5.55 23.46
C GLU A 376 2.56 -6.22 23.11
N LYS A 377 2.94 -6.24 21.83
CA LYS A 377 4.11 -6.99 21.35
C LYS A 377 5.42 -6.24 21.55
N ALA A 378 5.45 -4.94 21.28
CA ALA A 378 6.69 -4.16 21.24
C ALA A 378 6.94 -3.36 22.54
N TYR A 379 5.89 -2.75 23.10
CA TYR A 379 6.00 -1.91 24.29
C TYR A 379 5.70 -2.65 25.60
N GLY A 380 5.13 -3.85 25.57
CA GLY A 380 4.74 -4.60 26.77
C GLY A 380 3.63 -3.92 27.59
N ILE A 381 2.84 -3.05 26.96
CA ILE A 381 1.73 -2.31 27.55
C ILE A 381 0.43 -3.06 27.27
N GLN A 382 -0.24 -3.55 28.32
CA GLN A 382 -1.56 -4.14 28.18
C GLN A 382 -2.63 -3.04 28.09
N MET A 383 -3.27 -2.89 26.93
CA MET A 383 -4.40 -1.98 26.77
C MET A 383 -5.64 -2.55 27.49
N ARG A 384 -6.10 -1.88 28.55
CA ARG A 384 -7.37 -2.21 29.21
C ARG A 384 -8.45 -1.23 28.71
N GLY A 385 -9.46 -1.76 28.01
CA GLY A 385 -10.70 -1.01 27.71
C GLY A 385 -10.75 -0.23 26.41
N LEU A 386 -10.30 -0.81 25.29
CA LEU A 386 -10.78 -0.44 23.96
C LEU A 386 -11.97 -1.33 23.58
#